data_AF-I1C2A1-F1
#
_entry.id   AF-I1C2A1-F1
#
_cell.length_a   1.000
_cell.length_b   1.000
_cell.length_c   1.000
_cell.angle_alpha   90.00
_cell.angle_beta   90.00
_cell.angle_gamma   90.00
#
_symmetry.space_group_name_H-M   'P 1'
#
loop_
_entity.id
_entity.type
_entity.pdbx_description
1 polymer ?
#
loop_
_entity_poly.entity_id
_entity_poly.type
_entity_poly.pdbx_seq_one_letter_code
_entity_poly.pdbx_strand_id
1 'polypeptide(L)'
;MGPGTSFQPVLGDSTIEDTSQVEKVVFVSGKFYYDLVKEREQRGMKDRMALVRIEELSPFPKNELKKEIEKYQQASEFVWCQEEPQNAGAYAFMSPRLNQLIPEGKVSFLVK
;
A
#
# COMPACT_ATOMS: atom_id res chain seq x y z
N MET A 1 3.28 17.83 17.20
CA MET A 1 2.20 17.98 16.20
C MET A 1 1.78 19.43 16.17
N GLY A 2 1.73 20.06 15.00
CA GLY A 2 1.27 21.45 14.86
C GLY A 2 -0.27 21.54 14.85
N PRO A 3 -0.85 22.74 15.02
CA PRO A 3 -2.29 22.94 14.89
C PRO A 3 -2.83 22.37 13.57
N GLY A 4 -3.95 21.65 13.61
CA GLY A 4 -4.59 21.05 12.43
C GLY A 4 -3.93 19.78 11.90
N THR A 5 -2.89 19.25 12.54
CA THR A 5 -2.26 17.97 12.15
C THR A 5 -2.78 16.82 13.02
N SER A 6 -2.97 15.66 12.42
CA SER A 6 -3.30 14.41 13.10
C SER A 6 -2.42 13.29 12.57
N PHE A 7 -2.29 12.21 13.36
CA PHE A 7 -1.78 10.95 12.83
C PHE A 7 -2.66 10.50 11.66
N GLN A 8 -2.02 9.91 10.65
CA GLN A 8 -2.66 9.39 9.45
C GLN A 8 -2.42 7.87 9.42
N PRO A 9 -3.44 7.04 9.69
CA PRO A 9 -3.29 5.58 9.71
C PRO A 9 -2.83 4.99 8.38
N VAL A 10 -3.19 5.65 7.28
CA VAL A 10 -2.82 5.30 5.91
C VAL A 10 -2.31 6.56 5.22
N LEU A 11 -1.18 6.45 4.55
CA LEU A 11 -0.61 7.49 3.71
C LEU A 11 -0.59 7.01 2.27
N GLY A 12 -1.43 7.65 1.45
CA GLY A 12 -1.46 7.45 0.01
C GLY A 12 -0.20 7.97 -0.69
N ASP A 13 -0.07 7.63 -1.97
CA ASP A 13 1.06 8.07 -2.77
C ASP A 13 0.81 9.45 -3.40
N SER A 14 1.35 10.50 -2.79
CA SER A 14 1.21 11.87 -3.29
C SER A 14 2.06 12.18 -4.53
N THR A 15 2.84 11.22 -5.02
CA THR A 15 3.66 11.38 -6.23
C THR A 15 2.95 10.93 -7.51
N ILE A 16 1.77 10.30 -7.39
CA ILE A 16 0.90 9.93 -8.50
C ILE A 16 0.07 11.14 -8.92
N GLU A 17 0.21 11.55 -10.18
CA GLU A 17 -0.56 12.67 -10.75
C GLU A 17 -1.91 12.23 -11.32
N ASP A 18 -1.96 11.04 -11.94
CA ASP A 18 -3.16 10.45 -12.52
C ASP A 18 -3.36 9.01 -12.02
N THR A 19 -4.34 8.81 -11.14
CA THR A 19 -4.62 7.50 -10.55
C THR A 19 -5.21 6.50 -11.54
N SER A 20 -5.65 6.95 -12.73
CA SER A 20 -6.15 6.06 -13.79
C SER A 20 -5.05 5.33 -14.54
N GLN A 21 -3.80 5.83 -14.49
CA GLN A 21 -2.61 5.17 -15.06
C GLN A 21 -2.04 4.08 -14.14
N VAL A 22 -2.48 4.03 -12.88
CA VAL A 22 -1.96 3.09 -11.90
C VAL A 22 -2.47 1.68 -12.19
N GLU A 23 -1.54 0.80 -12.50
CA GLU A 23 -1.79 -0.62 -12.75
C GLU A 23 -1.56 -1.45 -11.48
N LYS A 24 -0.61 -1.03 -10.63
CA LYS A 24 -0.20 -1.73 -9.42
C LYS A 24 -0.22 -0.83 -8.18
N VAL A 25 -0.83 -1.29 -7.11
CA VAL A 25 -0.79 -0.63 -5.79
C VAL A 25 -0.01 -1.51 -4.83
N VAL A 26 1.04 -0.98 -4.22
CA VAL A 26 1.87 -1.71 -3.25
C VAL A 26 1.65 -1.11 -1.86
N PHE A 27 1.11 -1.93 -0.96
CA PHE A 27 1.01 -1.64 0.46
C PHE A 27 2.28 -2.05 1.18
N VAL A 28 2.76 -1.18 2.07
CA VAL A 28 3.95 -1.41 2.89
C VAL A 28 3.79 -0.76 4.25
N SER A 29 4.51 -1.23 5.26
CA SER A 29 4.61 -0.56 6.57
C SER A 29 6.07 -0.37 6.95
N GLY A 30 6.37 0.75 7.63
CA GLY A 30 7.69 1.05 8.14
C GLY A 30 8.72 1.44 7.06
N LYS A 31 10.00 1.28 7.40
CA LYS A 31 11.15 1.79 6.63
C LYS A 31 11.29 1.20 5.22
N PHE A 32 10.74 0.01 4.97
CA PHE A 32 10.91 -0.69 3.70
C PHE A 32 10.29 0.09 2.52
N TYR A 33 9.36 1.00 2.81
CA TYR A 33 8.86 2.00 1.86
C TYR A 33 9.98 2.71 1.07
N TYR A 34 11.08 3.12 1.73
CA TYR A 34 12.13 3.87 1.07
C TYR A 34 12.94 3.04 0.06
N ASP A 35 13.05 1.74 0.29
CA ASP A 35 13.67 0.83 -0.67
C ASP A 35 12.76 0.62 -1.89
N LEU A 36 11.44 0.51 -1.66
CA LEU A 36 10.45 0.45 -2.74
C LEU A 36 10.40 1.73 -3.58
N VAL A 37 10.55 2.91 -2.97
CA VAL A 37 10.63 4.19 -3.70
C VAL A 37 11.82 4.17 -4.67
N LYS A 38 13.01 3.80 -4.20
CA LYS A 38 14.22 3.72 -5.02
C LYS A 38 14.05 2.70 -6.15
N GLU A 39 13.52 1.52 -5.85
CA GLU A 39 13.29 0.48 -6.85
C GLU A 39 12.30 0.94 -7.92
N ARG A 40 11.19 1.58 -7.52
CA ARG A 40 10.20 2.12 -8.45
C ARG A 40 10.80 3.17 -9.37
N GLU A 41 11.63 4.06 -8.84
CA GLU A 41 12.33 5.09 -9.63
C GLU A 41 13.30 4.46 -10.63
N GLN A 42 14.11 3.49 -10.21
CA GLN A 42 15.04 2.78 -11.08
C GLN A 42 14.33 2.05 -12.24
N ARG A 43 13.12 1.55 -12.00
CA ARG A 43 12.29 0.90 -13.02
C ARG A 43 11.47 1.86 -13.88
N GLY A 44 11.49 3.16 -13.59
CA GLY A 44 10.69 4.15 -14.31
C GLY A 44 9.17 3.91 -14.18
N MET A 45 8.72 3.35 -13.05
CA MET A 45 7.31 2.95 -12.85
C MET A 45 6.50 3.96 -12.04
N LYS A 46 6.96 5.21 -11.93
CA LYS A 46 6.36 6.22 -11.07
C LYS A 46 4.86 6.40 -11.32
N ASP A 47 4.43 6.43 -12.58
CA ASP A 47 3.02 6.70 -12.93
C ASP A 47 2.12 5.45 -12.88
N ARG A 48 2.73 4.26 -12.93
CA ARG A 48 2.02 2.96 -13.04
C ARG A 48 1.98 2.19 -11.71
N MET A 49 2.81 2.56 -10.75
CA MET A 49 2.94 1.89 -9.46
C MET A 49 2.80 2.88 -8.29
N ALA A 50 1.70 2.77 -7.55
CA ALA A 50 1.47 3.54 -6.33
C ALA A 50 2.07 2.82 -5.11
N LEU A 51 2.72 3.55 -4.22
CA LEU A 51 3.23 3.06 -2.94
C LEU A 51 2.40 3.64 -1.79
N VAL A 52 1.57 2.81 -1.18
CA VAL A 52 0.68 3.19 -0.07
C VAL A 52 1.26 2.68 1.24
N ARG A 53 1.43 3.57 2.22
CA ARG A 53 1.95 3.20 3.54
C ARG A 53 0.81 2.97 4.52
N ILE A 54 0.88 1.86 5.23
CA ILE A 54 -0.03 1.53 6.33
C ILE A 54 0.74 1.77 7.63
N GLU A 55 0.52 2.94 8.22
CA GLU A 55 1.20 3.40 9.45
C GLU A 55 0.57 2.79 10.70
N GLU A 56 -0.74 2.51 10.66
CA GLU A 56 -1.45 1.82 11.74
C GLU A 56 -1.84 0.42 11.29
N LEU A 57 -1.24 -0.60 11.91
CA LEU A 57 -1.64 -1.99 11.68
C LEU A 57 -2.81 -2.39 12.57
N SER A 58 -2.80 -1.94 13.82
CA SER A 58 -3.84 -2.25 14.82
C SER A 58 -4.19 -1.01 15.66
N PRO A 59 -5.47 -0.63 15.75
CA PRO A 59 -6.63 -1.24 15.11
C PRO A 59 -6.54 -1.18 13.58
N PHE A 60 -7.19 -2.11 12.87
CA PHE A 60 -7.10 -2.17 11.41
C PHE A 60 -7.83 -0.97 10.77
N PRO A 61 -7.14 -0.12 9.97
CA PRO A 61 -7.69 1.14 9.45
C PRO A 61 -8.56 0.90 8.20
N LYS A 62 -9.67 0.19 8.38
CA LYS A 62 -10.53 -0.29 7.29
C LYS A 62 -11.07 0.84 6.41
N ASN A 63 -11.52 1.93 7.02
CA ASN A 63 -12.20 3.01 6.30
C ASN A 63 -11.21 3.82 5.46
N GLU A 64 -10.03 4.09 6.02
CA GLU A 64 -8.92 4.79 5.39
C GLU A 64 -8.38 3.97 4.22
N LEU A 65 -8.16 2.67 4.40
CA LEU A 65 -7.74 1.79 3.32
C LEU A 65 -8.76 1.69 2.20
N LYS A 66 -10.05 1.58 2.52
CA LYS A 66 -11.10 1.52 1.51
C LYS A 66 -11.11 2.80 0.66
N LYS A 67 -11.06 3.98 1.29
CA LYS A 67 -10.96 5.27 0.59
C LYS A 67 -9.73 5.36 -0.29
N GLU A 68 -8.59 4.83 0.16
CA GLU A 68 -7.35 4.83 -0.62
C GLU A 68 -7.44 3.89 -1.83
N ILE A 69 -7.95 2.67 -1.64
CA ILE A 69 -8.16 1.69 -2.72
C ILE A 69 -9.11 2.23 -3.79
N GLU A 70 -10.18 2.93 -3.40
CA GLU A 70 -11.17 3.51 -4.32
C GLU A 70 -10.58 4.54 -5.29
N LYS A 71 -9.41 5.12 -5.01
CA LYS A 71 -8.69 6.03 -5.92
C LYS A 71 -8.13 5.31 -7.15
N TYR A 72 -7.80 4.03 -7.02
CA TYR A 72 -7.06 3.26 -8.03
C TYR A 72 -7.96 2.24 -8.74
N GLN A 73 -9.04 2.72 -9.36
CA GLN A 73 -10.07 1.85 -9.96
C GLN A 73 -9.55 0.99 -11.13
N GLN A 74 -8.52 1.47 -11.83
CA GLN A 74 -7.90 0.76 -12.97
C GLN A 74 -6.81 -0.22 -12.54
N ALA A 75 -6.43 -0.24 -11.25
CA ALA A 75 -5.39 -1.14 -10.77
C ALA A 75 -5.83 -2.60 -10.97
N SER A 76 -4.96 -3.37 -11.62
CA SER A 76 -5.14 -4.80 -11.86
C SER A 76 -4.51 -5.63 -10.74
N GLU A 77 -3.55 -5.07 -10.00
CA GLU A 77 -2.81 -5.77 -8.97
C GLU A 77 -2.63 -4.92 -7.70
N PHE A 78 -2.89 -5.53 -6.55
CA PHE A 78 -2.64 -4.98 -5.22
C PHE A 78 -1.69 -5.92 -4.48
N VAL A 79 -0.61 -5.37 -3.93
CA VAL A 79 0.47 -6.15 -3.33
C VAL A 79 0.66 -5.74 -1.89
N TRP A 80 0.74 -6.69 -0.95
CA TRP A 80 1.37 -6.42 0.35
C TRP A 80 2.84 -6.79 0.29
N CYS A 81 3.70 -5.84 0.65
CA CYS A 81 5.15 -5.98 0.57
C CYS A 81 5.83 -5.70 1.92
N GLN A 82 6.72 -6.60 2.34
CA GLN A 82 7.46 -6.50 3.59
C GLN A 82 8.88 -7.09 3.47
N GLU A 83 9.78 -6.65 4.34
CA GLU A 83 11.16 -7.18 4.44
C GLU A 83 11.19 -8.49 5.25
N GLU A 84 10.28 -8.64 6.21
CA GLU A 84 10.21 -9.79 7.09
C GLU A 84 9.69 -11.05 6.36
N PRO A 85 10.14 -12.26 6.75
CA PRO A 85 9.60 -13.51 6.22
C PRO A 85 8.08 -13.63 6.38
N GLN A 86 7.44 -14.49 5.58
CA GLN A 86 5.98 -14.62 5.51
C GLN A 86 5.33 -15.02 6.84
N ASN A 87 6.03 -15.81 7.65
CA ASN A 87 5.59 -16.21 8.99
C ASN A 87 5.89 -15.16 10.07
N ALA A 88 6.41 -14.00 9.69
CA ALA A 88 6.77 -12.88 10.55
C ALA A 88 6.19 -11.55 10.03
N GLY A 89 6.47 -10.46 10.75
CA GLY A 89 5.94 -9.15 10.43
C GLY A 89 4.42 -9.11 10.50
N ALA A 90 3.81 -8.29 9.65
CA ALA A 90 2.36 -8.08 9.66
C ALA A 90 1.61 -8.97 8.67
N TYR A 91 2.29 -9.80 7.88
CA TYR A 91 1.68 -10.62 6.82
C TYR A 91 0.42 -11.36 7.27
N ALA A 92 0.53 -12.18 8.33
CA ALA A 92 -0.59 -13.00 8.82
C ALA A 92 -1.77 -12.16 9.33
N PHE A 93 -1.50 -10.93 9.78
CA PHE A 93 -2.54 -10.00 10.22
C PHE A 93 -3.18 -9.25 9.03
N MET A 94 -2.37 -8.76 8.09
CA MET A 94 -2.81 -7.90 6.99
C MET A 94 -3.44 -8.67 5.85
N SER A 95 -2.86 -9.82 5.47
CA SER A 95 -3.31 -10.64 4.33
C SER A 95 -4.81 -10.93 4.31
N PRO A 96 -5.41 -11.55 5.36
CA PRO A 96 -6.84 -11.85 5.34
C PRO A 96 -7.72 -10.60 5.36
N ARG A 97 -7.23 -9.47 5.90
CA ARG A 97 -8.00 -8.23 6.01
C ARG A 97 -7.99 -7.45 4.70
N LEU A 98 -6.84 -7.39 4.02
CA LEU A 98 -6.71 -6.78 2.70
C LEU A 98 -7.53 -7.56 1.66
N ASN A 99 -7.53 -8.90 1.72
CA ASN A 99 -8.37 -9.73 0.87
C ASN A 99 -9.88 -9.44 0.99
N GLN A 100 -10.35 -8.89 2.12
CA GLN A 100 -11.75 -8.50 2.28
C GLN A 100 -12.08 -7.13 1.66
N LEU A 101 -11.07 -6.31 1.37
CA LEU A 101 -11.24 -4.96 0.82
C LEU A 101 -11.00 -4.90 -0.68
N ILE A 102 -10.17 -5.79 -1.21
CA ILE A 102 -9.71 -5.78 -2.59
C ILE A 102 -10.54 -6.79 -3.41
N PRO A 103 -10.89 -6.47 -4.68
CA PRO A 103 -11.58 -7.42 -5.55
C PRO A 103 -10.81 -8.74 -5.70
N GLU A 104 -11.57 -9.83 -5.78
CA GLU A 104 -11.02 -11.18 -5.92
C GLU A 104 -10.11 -11.30 -7.16
N GLY A 105 -9.02 -12.05 -7.03
CA GLY A 105 -8.05 -12.26 -8.11
C GLY A 105 -7.06 -11.12 -8.35
N LYS A 106 -7.13 -10.02 -7.57
CA LYS A 106 -6.20 -8.88 -7.70
C LYS A 106 -5.14 -8.79 -6.59
N VAL A 107 -5.13 -9.68 -5.61
CA VAL A 107 -4.19 -9.59 -4.47
C VAL A 107 -3.01 -10.53 -4.66
N SER A 108 -1.80 -9.98 -4.62
CA SER A 108 -0.55 -10.73 -4.55
C SER A 108 0.22 -10.36 -3.26
N PHE A 109 1.13 -11.24 -2.86
CA PHE A 109 1.95 -11.03 -1.67
C PHE A 109 3.41 -11.19 -2.05
N LEU A 110 4.21 -10.17 -1.76
CA LEU A 110 5.65 -10.19 -2.02
C LEU A 110 6.40 -10.13 -0.69
N VAL A 111 7.08 -11.22 -0.38
CA VAL A 111 8.01 -11.32 0.73
C VAL A 111 9.40 -11.47 0.14
N LYS A 112 10.37 -10.71 0.63
CA LYS A 112 11.76 -10.79 0.19
C LYS A 112 12.48 -11.97 0.84
#